data_AF-A0AAW1IAM8-F1
#
_entry.id   AF-A0AAW1IAM8-F1
#
_cell.length_a   1.000
_cell.length_b   1.000
_cell.length_c   1.000
_cell.angle_alpha   90.00
_cell.angle_beta   90.00
_cell.angle_gamma   90.00
#
_symmetry.space_group_name_H-M   'P 1'
#
loop_
_entity.id
_entity.type
_entity.pdbx_description
1 polymer ?
#
loop_
_entity_poly.entity_id
_entity_poly.type
_entity_poly.pdbx_seq_one_letter_code
_entity_poly.pdbx_strand_id
1 'polypeptide(L)'
;MLRLSIQYNSLLNLNDSKNTKIIAFADDVILTKGKTVLEAENRVNIELDKVMEWASNNRINFNETKSQLMLATRKRSLLGREIDVFLNNEKLKQVRVMKYSGIQIDDQLRFDKQKNAEK
;
A
#
# COMPACT_ATOMS: atom_id res chain seq x y z
N MET A 1 17.30 2.31 -24.08
CA MET A 1 16.35 3.00 -23.17
C MET A 1 15.00 2.28 -23.25
N LEU A 2 14.86 1.14 -22.56
CA LEU A 2 13.64 0.29 -22.49
C LEU A 2 13.79 -0.63 -21.26
N ARG A 3 13.77 -0.08 -20.04
CA ARG A 3 14.01 -0.89 -18.83
C ARG A 3 13.00 -0.73 -17.68
N LEU A 4 12.18 0.34 -17.68
CA LEU A 4 11.14 0.53 -16.65
C LEU A 4 9.84 -0.22 -16.98
N SER A 5 9.44 -0.27 -18.25
CA SER A 5 8.18 -0.88 -18.68
C SER A 5 8.12 -2.41 -18.53
N ILE A 6 9.26 -3.10 -18.69
CA ILE A 6 9.33 -4.57 -18.58
C ILE A 6 9.25 -5.02 -17.11
N GLN A 7 9.99 -4.36 -16.21
CA GLN A 7 9.92 -4.64 -14.76
C GLN A 7 8.53 -4.35 -14.19
N TYR A 8 7.92 -3.24 -14.62
CA TYR A 8 6.57 -2.85 -14.24
C TYR A 8 5.49 -3.88 -14.64
N ASN A 9 5.58 -4.44 -15.85
CA ASN A 9 4.62 -5.45 -16.32
C ASN A 9 4.76 -6.78 -15.56
N SER A 10 5.98 -7.15 -15.17
CA SER A 10 6.22 -8.32 -14.32
C SER A 10 5.61 -8.18 -12.92
N LEU A 11 5.69 -6.99 -12.31
CA LEU A 11 5.05 -6.71 -11.01
C LEU A 11 3.51 -6.75 -11.10
N LEU A 12 2.93 -6.20 -12.17
CA LEU A 12 1.48 -6.27 -12.41
C LEU A 12 1.00 -7.71 -12.63
N ASN A 13 1.80 -8.54 -13.31
CA ASN A 13 1.50 -9.96 -13.56
C ASN A 13 1.61 -10.85 -12.31
N LEU A 14 2.27 -10.41 -11.23
CA LEU A 14 2.23 -11.12 -9.93
C LEU A 14 0.83 -11.08 -9.30
N ASN A 15 -0.05 -10.18 -9.76
CA ASN A 15 -1.18 -9.70 -8.99
C ASN A 15 -2.56 -10.08 -9.52
N ASP A 16 -2.69 -11.23 -10.20
CA ASP A 16 -4.01 -11.73 -10.64
C ASP A 16 -4.77 -12.48 -9.53
N SER A 17 -4.68 -12.00 -8.28
CA SER A 17 -5.48 -12.52 -7.17
C SER A 17 -6.74 -11.67 -6.99
N LYS A 18 -7.92 -12.32 -6.90
CA LYS A 18 -9.24 -11.65 -6.86
C LYS A 18 -9.43 -10.58 -5.77
N ASN A 19 -8.53 -10.50 -4.79
CA ASN A 19 -8.68 -9.70 -3.58
C ASN A 19 -7.53 -8.70 -3.30
N THR A 20 -6.50 -8.67 -4.15
CA THR A 20 -5.40 -7.70 -4.03
C THR A 20 -5.28 -6.91 -5.31
N LYS A 21 -5.22 -5.60 -5.20
CA LYS A 21 -4.98 -4.69 -6.31
C LYS A 21 -3.75 -3.85 -6.00
N ILE A 22 -2.65 -4.14 -6.67
CA ILE A 22 -1.50 -3.25 -6.74
C ILE A 22 -1.89 -2.14 -7.72
N ILE A 23 -1.99 -0.90 -7.23
CA ILE A 23 -2.25 0.28 -8.07
C ILE A 23 -0.92 1.01 -8.20
N ALA A 24 -0.15 0.63 -9.21
CA ALA A 24 1.13 1.26 -9.52
C ALA A 24 0.95 2.57 -10.32
N PHE A 25 -0.14 3.31 -10.08
CA PHE A 25 -0.43 4.56 -10.81
C PHE A 25 0.41 5.75 -10.31
N ALA A 26 1.17 5.57 -9.23
CA ALA A 26 2.30 6.41 -8.85
C ALA A 26 3.13 5.60 -7.83
N ASP A 27 4.05 4.78 -8.34
CA ASP A 27 5.18 4.07 -7.70
C ASP A 27 4.97 3.25 -6.39
N ASP A 28 4.05 3.57 -5.46
CA ASP A 28 4.14 3.10 -4.06
C ASP A 28 2.81 2.66 -3.39
N VAL A 29 1.83 2.09 -4.12
CA VAL A 29 0.54 1.69 -3.48
C VAL A 29 0.12 0.24 -3.74
N ILE A 30 0.02 -0.53 -2.64
CA ILE A 30 -0.55 -1.87 -2.59
C ILE A 30 -1.88 -1.79 -1.83
N LEU A 31 -2.97 -2.28 -2.45
CA LEU A 31 -4.27 -2.38 -1.81
C LEU A 31 -4.68 -3.83 -1.66
N THR A 32 -4.95 -4.25 -0.43
CA THR A 32 -5.55 -5.56 -0.14
C THR A 32 -6.96 -5.39 0.38
N LYS A 33 -7.82 -6.37 0.10
CA LYS A 33 -9.16 -6.47 0.63
C LYS A 33 -9.31 -7.80 1.37
N GLY A 34 -9.98 -7.77 2.52
CA GLY A 34 -10.37 -8.96 3.29
C GLY A 34 -11.79 -8.84 3.80
N LYS A 35 -12.41 -9.97 4.17
CA LYS A 35 -13.73 -9.98 4.83
C LYS A 35 -13.60 -9.62 6.32
N THR A 36 -12.45 -9.94 6.91
CA THR A 36 -12.06 -9.58 8.29
C THR A 36 -10.75 -8.81 8.27
N VAL A 37 -10.46 -8.12 9.38
CA VAL A 37 -9.20 -7.37 9.54
C VAL A 37 -8.00 -8.34 9.52
N LEU A 38 -8.11 -9.47 10.24
CA LEU A 38 -7.08 -10.50 10.26
C LEU A 38 -6.83 -11.11 8.86
N GLU A 39 -7.87 -11.32 8.06
CA GLU A 39 -7.70 -11.80 6.68
C GLU A 39 -6.95 -10.76 5.82
N ALA A 40 -7.28 -9.48 5.97
CA ALA A 40 -6.62 -8.40 5.23
C ALA A 40 -5.15 -8.25 5.64
N GLU A 41 -4.86 -8.35 6.93
CA GLU A 41 -3.52 -8.31 7.54
C GLU A 41 -2.65 -9.48 7.07
N ASN A 42 -3.14 -10.72 7.17
CA ASN A 42 -2.41 -11.89 6.68
C ASN A 42 -2.16 -11.79 5.17
N ARG A 43 -3.17 -11.35 4.41
CA ARG A 43 -3.03 -11.21 2.96
C ARG A 43 -2.01 -10.16 2.59
N VAL A 44 -2.00 -8.99 3.23
CA VAL A 44 -1.02 -7.94 2.88
C VAL A 44 0.41 -8.34 3.20
N ASN A 45 0.64 -9.04 4.32
CA ASN A 45 1.98 -9.57 4.61
C ASN A 45 2.44 -10.57 3.54
N ILE A 46 1.59 -11.53 3.16
CA ILE A 46 1.91 -12.50 2.09
C ILE A 46 2.22 -11.80 0.75
N GLU A 47 1.45 -10.77 0.39
CA GLU A 47 1.69 -10.05 -0.86
C GLU A 47 2.92 -9.16 -0.80
N LEU A 48 3.22 -8.54 0.36
CA LEU A 48 4.44 -7.79 0.57
C LEU A 48 5.68 -8.67 0.49
N ASP A 49 5.63 -9.90 1.02
CA ASP A 49 6.73 -10.85 0.90
C ASP A 49 7.07 -11.14 -0.58
N LYS A 50 6.07 -11.35 -1.42
CA LYS A 50 6.26 -11.55 -2.88
C LYS A 50 6.84 -10.31 -3.56
N VAL A 51 6.36 -9.13 -3.17
CA VAL A 51 6.87 -7.85 -3.69
C VAL A 51 8.32 -7.66 -3.29
N MET A 52 8.70 -8.02 -2.06
CA MET A 52 10.08 -7.95 -1.56
C MET A 52 10.99 -8.95 -2.26
N GLU A 53 10.53 -10.18 -2.49
CA GLU A 53 11.28 -11.17 -3.28
C GLU A 53 11.53 -10.67 -4.71
N TRP A 54 10.50 -10.13 -5.36
CA TRP A 54 10.63 -9.53 -6.68
C TRP A 54 11.58 -8.34 -6.68
N ALA A 55 11.49 -7.45 -5.69
CA ALA A 55 12.32 -6.26 -5.58
C ALA A 55 13.80 -6.63 -5.38
N SER A 56 14.08 -7.62 -4.52
CA SER A 56 15.43 -8.18 -4.34
C SER A 56 16.02 -8.69 -5.66
N ASN A 57 15.24 -9.49 -6.40
CA ASN A 57 15.63 -10.02 -7.71
C ASN A 57 15.88 -8.93 -8.76
N ASN A 58 15.22 -7.77 -8.63
CA ASN A 58 15.33 -6.64 -9.54
C ASN A 58 16.26 -5.52 -9.03
N ARG A 59 16.93 -5.71 -7.89
CA ARG A 59 17.79 -4.73 -7.22
C ARG A 59 17.07 -3.41 -6.92
N ILE A 60 15.80 -3.51 -6.52
CA ILE A 60 14.96 -2.41 -6.07
C ILE A 60 14.91 -2.46 -4.54
N ASN A 61 15.14 -1.32 -3.89
CA ASN A 61 15.05 -1.19 -2.44
C ASN A 61 13.85 -0.30 -2.08
N PHE A 62 12.97 -0.79 -1.24
CA PHE A 62 11.94 0.02 -0.60
C PHE A 62 12.52 0.72 0.64
N ASN A 63 11.90 1.82 1.06
CA ASN A 63 12.28 2.53 2.29
C ASN A 63 11.21 2.32 3.34
N GLU A 64 11.46 1.39 4.25
CA GLU A 64 10.55 0.97 5.33
C GLU A 64 10.14 2.15 6.22
N THR A 65 11.05 3.10 6.45
CA THR A 65 10.78 4.29 7.28
C THR A 65 9.86 5.32 6.62
N LYS A 66 9.83 5.35 5.28
CA LYS A 66 8.94 6.22 4.49
C LYS A 66 7.64 5.53 4.10
N SER A 67 7.63 4.20 4.08
CA SER A 67 6.44 3.40 3.83
C SER A 67 5.43 3.55 4.97
N GLN A 68 4.16 3.72 4.61
CA GLN A 68 3.06 3.90 5.55
C GLN A 68 1.98 2.88 5.29
N LEU A 69 1.27 2.52 6.35
CA LEU A 69 0.15 1.61 6.33
C LEU A 69 -1.13 2.35 6.72
N MET A 70 -2.25 2.03 6.08
CA MET A 70 -3.56 2.54 6.50
C MET A 70 -4.61 1.44 6.42
N LEU A 71 -5.31 1.19 7.53
CA LEU A 71 -6.50 0.35 7.53
C LEU A 71 -7.70 1.21 7.11
N ALA A 72 -8.07 1.12 5.83
CA ALA A 72 -9.23 1.84 5.30
C ALA A 72 -10.54 1.05 5.49
N THR A 73 -11.53 1.64 6.15
CA THR A 73 -12.83 1.00 6.42
C THR A 73 -13.95 1.99 6.65
N ARG A 74 -15.16 1.66 6.19
CA ARG A 74 -16.39 2.41 6.51
C ARG A 74 -17.02 1.99 7.86
N LYS A 75 -16.58 0.87 8.44
CA LYS A 75 -17.12 0.36 9.71
C LYS A 75 -16.50 1.12 10.87
N ARG A 76 -17.30 1.94 11.56
CA ARG A 76 -16.84 2.77 12.69
C ARG A 76 -16.15 1.98 13.80
N SER A 77 -16.62 0.76 14.08
CA SER A 77 -16.04 -0.13 15.10
C SER A 77 -14.63 -0.65 14.78
N LEU A 78 -14.16 -0.46 13.54
CA LEU A 78 -12.83 -0.88 13.10
C LEU A 78 -11.86 0.30 12.91
N LEU A 79 -12.33 1.54 13.09
CA LEU A 79 -11.48 2.72 12.96
C LEU A 79 -10.47 2.76 14.10
N GLY A 80 -9.21 3.08 13.77
CA GLY A 80 -8.12 3.07 14.75
C GLY A 80 -7.68 1.68 15.21
N ARG A 81 -8.25 0.60 14.67
CA ARG A 81 -7.76 -0.75 14.95
C ARG A 81 -6.35 -0.91 14.39
N GLU A 82 -5.44 -1.31 15.26
CA GLU A 82 -4.06 -1.62 14.87
C GLU A 82 -3.99 -2.97 14.16
N ILE A 83 -3.09 -3.06 13.19
CA ILE A 83 -2.73 -4.29 12.47
C ILE A 83 -1.21 -4.36 12.34
N ASP A 84 -0.69 -5.58 12.25
CA ASP A 84 0.74 -5.84 12.14
C ASP A 84 1.10 -6.17 10.70
N VAL A 85 1.72 -5.22 10.01
CA VAL A 85 2.18 -5.37 8.63
C VAL A 85 3.66 -5.05 8.56
N PHE A 86 4.41 -5.92 7.92
CA PHE A 86 5.87 -5.85 7.88
C PHE A 86 6.36 -5.66 6.45
N LEU A 87 7.40 -4.84 6.31
CA LEU A 87 8.16 -4.67 5.09
C LEU A 87 9.62 -4.93 5.44
N ASN A 88 10.25 -5.94 4.84
CA ASN A 88 11.64 -6.31 5.15
C ASN A 88 11.89 -6.54 6.65
N ASN A 89 10.96 -7.24 7.33
CA ASN A 89 10.94 -7.46 8.79
C ASN A 89 10.76 -6.21 9.67
N GLU A 90 10.59 -5.01 9.08
CA GLU A 90 10.27 -3.79 9.83
C GLU A 90 8.76 -3.57 9.86
N LYS A 91 8.20 -3.32 11.05
CA LYS A 91 6.77 -3.03 11.20
C LYS A 91 6.46 -1.66 10.58
N LEU A 92 5.55 -1.64 9.62
CA LEU A 92 5.13 -0.39 8.97
C LEU A 92 4.37 0.51 9.94
N LYS A 93 4.62 1.81 9.82
CA LYS A 93 3.90 2.82 10.60
C LYS A 93 2.46 2.92 10.10
N GLN A 94 1.51 2.57 10.95
CA GLN A 94 0.09 2.79 10.68
C GLN A 94 -0.28 4.27 10.85
N VAL A 95 -0.98 4.83 9.87
CA VAL A 95 -1.49 6.20 9.85
C VAL A 95 -2.99 6.22 9.58
N ARG A 96 -3.66 7.28 10.03
CA ARG A 96 -5.10 7.50 9.76
C ARG A 96 -5.36 8.39 8.55
N VAL A 97 -4.33 9.10 8.08
CA VAL A 97 -4.40 9.98 6.92
C VAL A 97 -3.11 9.78 6.11
N MET A 98 -3.26 9.50 4.82
CA MET A 98 -2.16 9.43 3.86
C MET A 98 -2.26 10.57 2.85
N LYS A 99 -1.10 11.12 2.46
CA LYS A 99 -1.01 12.09 1.36
C LYS A 99 -0.61 11.35 0.09
N TYR A 100 -1.47 11.39 -0.92
CA TYR A 100 -1.22 10.77 -2.22
C TYR A 100 -1.43 11.80 -3.32
N SER A 101 -0.37 12.11 -4.07
CA SER A 101 -0.41 13.07 -5.20
C SER A 101 -1.10 14.42 -4.87
N GLY A 102 -0.85 14.96 -3.66
CA GLY A 102 -1.45 16.21 -3.20
C GLY A 102 -2.86 16.10 -2.61
N ILE A 103 -3.45 14.91 -2.60
CA ILE A 103 -4.75 14.61 -2.00
C ILE A 103 -4.53 13.98 -0.63
N GLN A 104 -5.28 14.40 0.38
CA GLN A 104 -5.33 13.72 1.67
C GLN A 104 -6.48 12.72 1.67
N ILE A 105 -6.17 11.48 2.06
CA ILE A 105 -7.13 10.38 2.14
C ILE A 105 -7.12 9.88 3.58
N ASP A 106 -8.29 9.82 4.21
CA ASP A 106 -8.42 9.29 5.57
C ASP A 106 -8.79 7.80 5.61
N ASP A 107 -8.74 7.21 6.82
CA ASP A 107 -9.09 5.82 7.11
C ASP A 107 -10.58 5.49 6.86
N GLN A 108 -11.41 6.50 6.58
CA GLN A 108 -12.81 6.36 6.17
C GLN A 108 -13.00 6.47 4.64
N LEU A 109 -11.91 6.62 3.88
CA LEU A 109 -11.90 6.89 2.44
C LEU A 109 -12.59 8.21 2.07
N ARG A 110 -12.50 9.22 2.93
CA ARG A 110 -12.83 10.61 2.58
C ARG A 110 -11.63 11.24 1.90
N PHE A 111 -11.92 12.08 0.91
CA PHE A 111 -10.92 12.73 0.08
C PHE A 111 -11.02 14.23 0.30
N ASP A 112 -10.00 14.81 0.91
CA ASP A 112 -9.88 16.25 1.04
C ASP A 112 -8.86 16.75 0.01
N LYS A 113 -9.33 17.62 -0.90
CA LYS A 113 -8.45 18.36 -1.79
C LYS A 113 -7.88 19.54 -1.01
N GLN A 114 -6.58 19.55 -0.74
CA GLN A 114 -5.91 20.79 -0.38
C GLN A 114 -5.97 21.71 -1.61
N LYS A 115 -6.75 22.79 -1.53
CA LYS A 115 -6.54 23.94 -2.41
C LYS A 115 -5.19 24.53 -2.03
N ASN A 116 -4.22 24.50 -2.92
CA ASN A 116 -2.99 25.27 -2.76
C ASN A 116 -3.40 26.72 -2.52
N ALA A 117 -3.16 27.23 -1.31
CA ALA A 117 -3.15 28.66 -1.07
C ALA A 117 -1.80 29.15 -1.60
N GLU A 118 -1.83 29.70 -2.81
CA GLU A 118 -0.76 30.55 -3.31
C GLU A 118 -0.56 31.70 -2.32
N LYS A 119 0.66 31.85 -1.83
CA LYS A 119 1.25 33.10 -1.36
C LYS A 119 2.70 33.15 -1.79
#